data_AF-A0A2D5B6C6-F1
#
_entry.id   AF-A0A2D5B6C6-F1
#
_cell.length_a   1.000
_cell.length_b   1.000
_cell.length_c   1.000
_cell.angle_alpha   90.00
_cell.angle_beta   90.00
_cell.angle_gamma   90.00
#
_symmetry.space_group_name_H-M   'P 1'
#
loop_
_entity.id
_entity.type
_entity.pdbx_description
1 polymer ?
#
loop_
_entity_poly.entity_id
_entity_poly.type
_entity_poly.pdbx_seq_one_letter_code
_entity_poly.pdbx_strand_id
1 'polypeptide(L)' 'MEGEIVTVWLNGQLVVDGVKLENYWDRSIPIFPSGPIELQNHGNSLYFRNIWIRER' A
#
# COMPACT_ATOMS: atom_id res chain seq x y z
N MET A 1 4.20 4.87 -3.71
CA MET A 1 5.09 4.94 -2.56
C MET A 1 6.41 5.51 -3.05
N GLU A 2 7.04 6.36 -2.25
CA GLU A 2 8.42 6.83 -2.49
C GLU A 2 9.19 6.64 -1.19
N GLY A 3 10.14 5.70 -1.18
CA GLY A 3 10.73 5.21 0.06
C GLY A 3 9.65 4.62 0.97
N GLU A 4 9.44 5.21 2.15
CA GLU A 4 8.41 4.79 3.12
C GLU A 4 7.13 5.65 3.04
N ILE A 5 7.09 6.63 2.14
CA ILE A 5 6.00 7.61 2.07
C ILE A 5 4.91 7.13 1.12
N VAL A 6 3.67 7.10 1.61
CA VAL A 6 2.50 6.60 0.88
C VAL A 6 1.45 7.70 0.71
N THR A 7 0.93 7.76 -0.51
CA THR A 7 -0.24 8.57 -0.89
C THR A 7 -1.31 7.62 -1.42
N VAL A 8 -2.55 7.78 -0.96
CA VAL A 8 -3.69 6.94 -1.38
C VAL A 8 -4.78 7.81 -1.98
N TRP A 9 -5.25 7.39 -3.15
CA TRP A 9 -6.39 7.97 -3.83
C TRP A 9 -7.52 6.95 -3.87
N LEU A 10 -8.71 7.35 -3.41
CA LEU A 10 -9.92 6.54 -3.47
C LEU A 10 -10.96 7.30 -4.29
N ASN A 11 -11.42 6.71 -5.39
CA ASN A 11 -12.41 7.31 -6.30
C ASN A 11 -12.04 8.75 -6.75
N GLY A 12 -10.75 8.99 -7.02
CA GLY A 12 -10.25 10.30 -7.45
C GLY A 12 -10.06 11.33 -6.33
N GLN A 13 -10.30 10.96 -5.07
CA GLN A 13 -10.10 11.83 -3.91
C GLN A 13 -8.85 11.43 -3.14
N LEU A 14 -8.08 12.43 -2.70
CA LEU A 14 -6.92 12.24 -1.84
C LEU A 14 -7.39 11.91 -0.43
N VAL A 15 -7.13 10.69 0.03
CA VAL A 15 -7.56 10.21 1.36
C VAL A 15 -6.40 9.94 2.31
N VAL A 16 -5.18 9.78 1.79
CA VAL A 16 -3.94 9.73 2.56
C VAL A 16 -2.90 10.54 1.80
N ASP A 17 -2.33 11.56 2.44
CA ASP A 17 -1.40 12.50 1.81
C ASP A 17 -0.02 12.42 2.46
N GLY A 18 0.93 11.79 1.76
CA GLY A 18 2.35 11.82 2.14
C GLY A 18 2.66 11.25 3.52
N VAL A 19 1.95 10.20 3.94
CA VAL A 19 2.08 9.62 5.28
C VAL A 19 3.12 8.49 5.27
N LYS A 20 3.89 8.38 6.36
CA LYS A 20 4.83 7.27 6.56
C LYS A 20 4.08 5.95 6.72
N LEU A 21 4.46 4.94 5.94
CA LEU A 21 4.00 3.57 6.10
C LEU A 21 4.81 2.88 7.20
N GLU A 22 4.21 2.78 8.37
CA GLU A 22 4.83 2.13 9.53
C GLU A 22 4.92 0.61 9.34
N ASN A 23 5.99 0.02 9.85
CA ASN A 23 6.10 -1.43 9.96
C ASN A 23 5.21 -1.92 11.12
N TYR A 24 4.01 -2.39 10.80
CA TYR A 24 3.07 -2.90 11.80
C TYR A 24 3.50 -4.24 12.43
N TRP A 25 4.43 -4.96 11.82
CA TRP A 25 4.97 -6.22 12.34
C TRP A 25 6.07 -5.98 13.38
N ASP A 26 6.94 -5.01 13.10
CA ASP A 26 8.01 -4.59 14.01
C ASP A 26 8.22 -3.07 13.92
N ARG A 27 7.68 -2.35 14.92
CA ARG A 27 7.77 -0.88 14.98
C ARG A 27 9.16 -0.34 15.33
N SER A 28 10.12 -1.21 15.65
CA SER A 28 11.50 -0.81 15.93
C SER A 28 12.34 -0.57 14.67
N ILE A 29 11.87 -1.06 13.53
CA ILE A 29 12.54 -0.94 12.24
C ILE A 29 11.64 -0.28 11.17
N PRO A 30 12.25 0.32 10.13
CA PRO A 30 11.56 0.74 8.90
C PRO A 30 10.69 -0.36 8.26
N ILE A 31 9.80 0.04 7.35
CA ILE A 31 9.18 -0.91 6.42
C ILE A 31 10.25 -1.44 5.45
N PHE A 32 10.12 -2.68 4.98
CA PHE A 32 11.07 -3.24 4.02
C PHE A 32 11.04 -2.45 2.69
N PRO A 33 12.20 -2.23 2.04
CA PRO A 33 12.30 -1.40 0.83
C PRO A 33 11.64 -2.04 -0.40
N SER A 34 11.39 -3.36 -0.39
CA SER A 34 10.73 -4.08 -1.47
C SER A 34 10.01 -5.31 -0.94
N GLY A 35 8.95 -5.72 -1.64
CA GLY A 35 8.12 -6.87 -1.31
C GLY A 35 7.00 -7.04 -2.35
N PRO A 36 6.23 -8.14 -2.29
CA PRO A 36 5.06 -8.33 -3.13
C PRO A 36 3.94 -7.34 -2.79
N ILE A 37 3.08 -7.03 -3.75
CA ILE A 37 1.77 -6.41 -3.48
C ILE A 37 0.77 -7.53 -3.18
N GLU A 38 0.18 -7.49 -2.00
CA GLU A 38 -0.78 -8.50 -1.54
C GLU A 38 -2.23 -8.00 -1.67
N LEU A 39 -3.12 -8.87 -2.14
CA LEU A 39 -4.57 -8.63 -2.16
C LEU A 39 -5.22 -9.51 -1.09
N GLN A 40 -5.71 -8.89 -0.03
CA GLN A 40 -6.29 -9.63 1.10
C GLN A 40 -7.65 -10.24 0.73
N ASN A 41 -7.87 -11.48 1.17
CA ASN A 41 -9.19 -12.10 1.27
C ASN A 41 -9.43 -12.44 2.75
N HIS A 42 -10.55 -11.97 3.31
CA HIS A 42 -10.89 -12.17 4.72
C HIS A 42 -12.26 -12.83 4.89
N GLY A 43 -12.50 -13.92 4.15
CA GLY A 43 -13.71 -14.75 4.27
C GLY A 43 -14.88 -14.27 3.42
N ASN A 44 -14.63 -13.37 2.46
CA ASN A 44 -15.63 -12.79 1.58
C ASN A 44 -15.16 -12.81 0.12
N SER A 45 -16.10 -12.92 -0.82
CA SER A 45 -15.79 -12.84 -2.25
C SER A 45 -15.43 -11.39 -2.62
N LEU A 46 -14.26 -11.24 -3.24
CA LEU A 46 -13.74 -9.97 -3.73
C LEU A 46 -13.43 -10.12 -5.22
N TYR A 47 -13.62 -9.03 -5.97
CA TYR A 47 -13.35 -8.99 -7.40
C TYR A 47 -12.45 -7.80 -7.69
N PHE A 48 -11.28 -8.07 -8.25
CA PHE A 48 -10.32 -7.04 -8.63
C PHE A 48 -10.15 -7.04 -10.15
N ARG A 49 -9.97 -5.85 -10.72
CA ARG A 49 -9.65 -5.66 -12.13
C ARG A 49 -8.77 -4.42 -12.28
N ASN A 50 -8.10 -4.28 -13.42
CA ASN A 50 -7.27 -3.11 -13.75
C ASN A 50 -6.17 -2.85 -12.70
N ILE A 51 -5.38 -3.88 -12.39
CA ILE A 51 -4.24 -3.78 -11.47
C ILE A 51 -2.97 -3.61 -12.31
N TRP A 52 -2.22 -2.56 -12.03
CA TRP A 52 -1.00 -2.20 -12.76
C TRP A 52 0.08 -1.77 -11.78
N ILE A 53 1.33 -2.05 -12.13
CA ILE A 53 2.51 -1.55 -11.41
C ILE A 53 3.36 -0.72 -12.38
N ARG A 54 3.93 0.37 -11.87
CA ARG A 54 4.92 1.18 -12.58
C ARG A 54 6.02 1.57 -11.60
N GLU A 55 7.21 1.07 -11.85
CA GLU A 55 8.43 1.49 -11.14
C GLU A 55 8.95 2.79 -11.76
N ARG A 56 9.69 3.56 -10.96
CA ARG A 56 10.38 4.79 -11.39
C ARG A 56 11.88 4.54 -11.41
#